data_AF-A0A6L8HBD4-F1
#
_entry.id   AF-A0A6L8HBD4-F1
#
_cell.length_a   1.000
_cell.length_b   1.000
_cell.length_c   1.000
_cell.angle_alpha   90.00
_cell.angle_beta   90.00
_cell.angle_gamma   90.00
#
_symmetry.space_group_name_H-M   'P 1'
#
loop_
_entity.id
_entity.type
_entity.pdbx_description
1 polymer ?
#
loop_
_entity_poly.entity_id
_entity_poly.type
_entity_poly.pdbx_seq_one_letter_code
_entity_poly.pdbx_strand_id
1 'polypeptide(L)'
;MTPIPPPPLRAGSFIVHRGCVLGRHTGYSGFTVGQRKGLGGGLPERYYVLEIRPESRQVVVGPRRFLDVRGACVGDVNWLASPPPAGTTLLAQVRYRSPPHPCLVVASNGTSVELRFEQPARAVTPGQSSVFFDGDRVIGGGRISRVTGSGY
;
A
#
# COMPACT_ATOMS: atom_id res chain seq x y z
N MET A 1 4.65 -39.44 -11.85
CA MET A 1 4.22 -38.14 -12.40
C MET A 1 4.78 -37.05 -11.51
N THR A 2 5.86 -36.40 -11.93
CA THR A 2 6.41 -35.24 -11.22
C THR A 2 5.56 -34.02 -11.58
N PRO A 3 5.05 -33.23 -10.63
CA PRO A 3 4.27 -32.05 -10.98
C PRO A 3 5.14 -31.09 -11.79
N ILE A 4 4.66 -30.73 -12.98
CA ILE A 4 5.26 -29.69 -13.82
C ILE A 4 5.14 -28.38 -13.01
N PRO A 5 6.25 -27.72 -12.62
CA PRO A 5 6.16 -26.44 -11.96
C PRO A 5 5.46 -25.44 -12.88
N PRO A 6 4.62 -24.51 -12.36
CA PRO A 6 3.99 -23.51 -13.19
C PRO A 6 5.06 -22.77 -14.02
N PRO A 7 4.77 -22.36 -15.27
CA PRO A 7 5.77 -21.75 -16.13
C PRO A 7 6.44 -20.59 -15.37
N PRO A 8 7.78 -20.49 -15.35
CA PRO A 8 8.44 -19.31 -14.81
C PRO A 8 7.97 -18.16 -15.69
N LEU A 9 7.12 -17.27 -15.16
CA LEU A 9 6.56 -16.18 -15.94
C LEU A 9 7.72 -15.21 -16.27
N ARG A 10 8.32 -15.52 -17.43
CA ARG A 10 9.44 -15.00 -18.23
C ARG A 10 10.38 -13.98 -17.59
N ALA A 11 11.66 -14.10 -17.94
CA ALA A 11 12.69 -13.13 -17.56
C ALA A 11 12.29 -11.70 -17.92
N GLY A 12 12.55 -10.77 -17.02
CA GLY A 12 12.13 -9.38 -17.08
C GLY A 12 13.18 -8.45 -16.51
N SER A 13 12.85 -7.18 -16.37
CA SER A 13 13.80 -6.15 -15.90
C SER A 13 13.39 -5.61 -14.53
N PHE A 14 14.37 -5.45 -13.65
CA PHE A 14 14.24 -4.56 -12.50
C PHE A 14 14.36 -3.12 -12.98
N ILE A 15 13.35 -2.30 -12.71
CA ILE A 15 13.38 -0.88 -13.04
C ILE A 15 13.32 -0.06 -11.75
N VAL A 16 14.15 0.98 -11.65
CA VAL A 16 13.95 2.04 -10.67
C VAL A 16 12.64 2.74 -11.00
N HIS A 17 11.94 3.25 -9.99
CA HIS A 17 10.80 4.15 -10.16
C HIS A 17 11.00 5.28 -11.21
N ARG A 18 12.25 5.72 -11.48
CA ARG A 18 12.60 6.69 -12.54
C ARG A 18 12.87 6.08 -13.93
N GLY A 19 12.50 4.82 -14.17
CA GLY A 19 12.67 4.14 -15.46
C GLY A 19 14.07 3.59 -15.75
N CYS A 20 15.04 3.78 -14.85
CA CYS A 20 16.39 3.23 -15.03
C CYS A 20 16.39 1.71 -14.79
N VAL A 21 16.87 0.93 -15.76
CA VAL A 21 16.98 -0.53 -15.62
C VAL A 21 18.18 -0.87 -14.74
N LEU A 22 17.95 -1.56 -13.62
CA LEU A 22 19.00 -1.99 -12.68
C LEU A 22 19.56 -3.39 -12.98
N GLY A 23 18.83 -4.18 -13.74
CA GLY A 23 19.22 -5.55 -14.04
C GLY A 23 18.04 -6.38 -14.53
N ARG A 24 18.25 -7.70 -14.65
CA ARG A 24 17.22 -8.65 -15.09
C ARG A 24 16.89 -9.64 -13.98
N HIS A 25 15.63 -10.08 -13.93
CA HIS A 25 15.18 -11.18 -13.08
C HIS A 25 14.78 -12.38 -13.95
N THR A 26 14.85 -13.58 -13.40
CA THR A 26 14.55 -14.83 -14.12
C THR A 26 13.05 -15.14 -14.22
N GLY A 27 12.22 -14.51 -13.37
CA GLY A 27 10.76 -14.55 -13.46
C GLY A 27 10.12 -13.72 -12.35
N TYR A 28 8.99 -13.07 -12.61
CA TYR A 28 8.41 -12.13 -11.64
C TYR A 28 7.56 -12.80 -10.54
N SER A 29 7.19 -14.06 -10.72
CA SER A 29 6.34 -14.83 -9.79
C SER A 29 6.98 -15.05 -8.41
N GLY A 30 8.30 -14.94 -8.30
CA GLY A 30 9.04 -15.05 -7.04
C GLY A 30 9.15 -13.74 -6.25
N PHE A 31 8.55 -12.64 -6.74
CA PHE A 31 8.59 -11.35 -6.06
C PHE A 31 7.25 -11.02 -5.40
N THR A 32 7.33 -10.37 -4.25
CA THR A 32 6.18 -9.79 -3.54
C THR A 32 6.43 -8.31 -3.30
N VAL A 33 5.39 -7.47 -3.43
CA VAL A 33 5.50 -6.05 -3.05
C VAL A 33 5.96 -5.94 -1.59
N GLY A 34 6.95 -5.09 -1.33
CA GLY A 34 7.63 -4.97 -0.04
C GLY A 34 8.81 -5.93 0.18
N GLN A 35 9.12 -6.83 -0.77
CA GLN A 35 10.26 -7.73 -0.69
C GLN A 35 11.59 -6.97 -0.83
N ARG A 36 12.57 -7.32 0.02
CA ARG A 36 13.96 -6.80 -0.03
C ARG A 36 14.97 -7.80 -0.61
N LYS A 37 14.86 -9.07 -0.20
CA LYS A 37 15.85 -10.11 -0.53
C LYS A 37 15.66 -10.58 -1.98
N GLY A 38 16.75 -10.92 -2.67
CA GLY A 38 16.69 -11.44 -4.04
C GLY A 38 16.59 -10.39 -5.15
N LEU A 39 16.86 -9.11 -4.85
CA LEU A 39 16.82 -8.00 -5.83
C LEU A 39 18.16 -7.75 -6.56
N GLY A 40 19.14 -8.64 -6.40
CA GLY A 40 20.51 -8.44 -6.89
C GLY A 40 21.34 -7.55 -5.96
N GLY A 41 22.62 -7.86 -5.79
CA GLY A 41 23.58 -7.00 -5.08
C GLY A 41 24.07 -5.87 -5.99
N GLY A 42 24.36 -4.70 -5.43
CA GLY A 42 24.94 -3.56 -6.17
C GLY A 42 24.09 -2.28 -6.20
N LEU A 43 22.99 -2.20 -5.45
CA LEU A 43 22.18 -0.99 -5.36
C LEU A 43 22.76 0.00 -4.34
N PRO A 44 22.75 1.31 -4.62
CA PRO A 44 23.34 2.34 -3.75
C PRO A 44 22.63 2.46 -2.41
N GLU A 45 21.37 2.01 -2.31
CA GLU A 45 20.57 2.01 -1.08
C GLU A 45 19.78 0.70 -0.91
N ARG A 46 19.10 0.53 0.23
CA ARG A 46 18.21 -0.61 0.47
C ARG A 46 16.93 -0.47 -0.35
N TYR A 47 16.83 -1.24 -1.44
CA TYR A 47 15.65 -1.24 -2.32
C TYR A 47 14.64 -2.32 -1.93
N TYR A 48 13.40 -2.06 -2.29
CA TYR A 48 12.24 -2.91 -2.06
C TYR A 48 11.42 -3.00 -3.35
N VAL A 49 10.72 -4.11 -3.57
CA VAL A 49 9.73 -4.22 -4.65
C VAL A 49 8.58 -3.27 -4.36
N LEU A 50 8.39 -2.28 -5.21
CA LEU A 50 7.33 -1.26 -5.11
C LEU A 50 6.07 -1.69 -5.86
N GLU A 51 6.25 -2.35 -7.00
CA GLU A 51 5.17 -2.73 -7.91
C GLU A 51 5.64 -3.90 -8.77
N ILE A 52 4.71 -4.76 -9.16
CA ILE A 52 4.95 -5.81 -10.15
C ILE A 52 4.01 -5.52 -11.32
N ARG A 53 4.57 -5.37 -12.52
CA ARG A 53 3.85 -5.12 -13.77
C ARG A 53 3.96 -6.35 -14.67
N PRO A 54 2.99 -7.29 -14.62
CA PRO A 54 3.04 -8.51 -15.40
C PRO A 54 3.03 -8.26 -16.91
N GLU A 55 2.26 -7.26 -17.36
CA GLU A 55 2.09 -6.90 -18.77
C GLU A 55 3.41 -6.50 -19.43
N SER A 56 4.22 -5.69 -18.73
CA SER A 56 5.54 -5.26 -19.20
C SER A 56 6.70 -6.13 -18.70
N ARG A 57 6.42 -7.17 -17.89
CA ARG A 57 7.42 -8.03 -17.22
C ARG A 57 8.43 -7.20 -16.43
N GLN A 58 7.94 -6.20 -15.70
CA GLN A 58 8.77 -5.29 -14.91
C GLN A 58 8.50 -5.50 -13.44
N VAL A 59 9.57 -5.50 -12.65
CA VAL A 59 9.50 -5.37 -11.20
C VAL A 59 10.06 -4.00 -10.87
N VAL A 60 9.18 -3.11 -10.41
CA VAL A 60 9.56 -1.76 -10.01
C VAL A 60 10.17 -1.85 -8.62
N VAL A 61 11.37 -1.32 -8.47
CA VAL A 61 12.12 -1.33 -7.20
C VAL A 61 12.54 0.09 -6.83
N GLY A 62 12.63 0.33 -5.53
CA GLY A 62 13.11 1.61 -5.03
C GLY A 62 13.18 1.66 -3.52
N PRO A 63 13.60 2.81 -2.96
CA PRO A 63 13.71 3.00 -1.53
C PRO A 63 12.38 2.75 -0.80
N ARG A 64 12.44 2.26 0.45
CA ARG A 64 11.24 1.87 1.21
C ARG A 64 10.15 2.94 1.30
N ARG A 65 10.55 4.21 1.42
CA ARG A 65 9.64 5.40 1.53
C ARG A 65 8.62 5.51 0.41
N PHE A 66 8.91 4.88 -0.72
CA PHE A 66 8.02 4.86 -1.87
C PHE A 66 6.80 3.95 -1.59
N LEU A 67 6.93 2.91 -0.77
CA LEU A 67 5.77 2.09 -0.34
C LEU A 67 4.78 2.85 0.55
N ASP A 68 5.09 4.09 0.92
CA ASP A 68 4.22 4.92 1.72
C ASP A 68 3.04 5.37 0.84
N VAL A 69 1.83 5.27 1.35
CA VAL A 69 0.59 5.59 0.62
C VAL A 69 0.03 6.91 1.10
N ARG A 70 -0.60 7.66 0.20
CA ARG A 70 -1.21 8.97 0.50
C ARG A 70 -2.69 8.89 0.87
N GLY A 71 -3.30 7.72 0.75
CA GLY A 71 -4.67 7.52 1.16
C GLY A 71 -5.08 6.06 1.20
N ALA A 72 -6.30 5.85 1.66
CA ALA A 72 -6.92 4.53 1.74
C ALA A 72 -8.44 4.64 1.60
N CYS A 73 -9.02 3.64 0.97
CA CYS A 73 -10.45 3.38 1.02
C CYS A 73 -10.69 2.32 2.10
N VAL A 74 -11.62 2.59 3.01
CA VAL A 74 -12.06 1.67 4.04
C VAL A 74 -13.52 1.34 3.79
N GLY A 75 -13.83 0.06 3.65
CA GLY A 75 -15.18 -0.47 3.53
C GLY A 75 -15.64 -1.17 4.79
N ASP A 76 -16.88 -1.67 4.77
CA ASP A 76 -17.53 -2.34 5.91
C ASP A 76 -17.42 -1.50 7.19
N VAL A 77 -17.59 -0.18 7.05
CA VAL A 77 -17.39 0.75 8.16
C VAL A 77 -18.58 0.65 9.11
N ASN A 78 -18.26 0.31 10.36
CA ASN A 78 -19.18 0.44 11.47
C ASN A 78 -18.96 1.81 12.14
N TRP A 79 -19.92 2.72 11.95
CA TRP A 79 -19.89 4.04 12.56
C TRP A 79 -20.54 4.02 13.94
N LEU A 80 -19.86 4.60 14.93
CA LEU A 80 -20.37 4.80 16.29
C LEU A 80 -21.00 6.19 16.48
N ALA A 81 -20.85 7.05 15.48
CA ALA A 81 -21.41 8.39 15.38
C ALA A 81 -21.91 8.63 13.95
N SER A 82 -22.46 9.81 13.66
CA SER A 82 -22.78 10.16 12.27
C SER A 82 -21.52 10.13 11.39
N PRO A 83 -21.57 9.56 10.19
CA PRO A 83 -20.45 9.56 9.27
C PRO A 83 -19.97 11.00 8.99
N PRO A 84 -18.66 11.28 9.08
CA PRO A 84 -18.14 12.63 8.87
C PRO A 84 -18.33 13.05 7.39
N PRO A 85 -18.72 14.30 7.12
CA PRO A 85 -18.82 14.81 5.76
C PRO A 85 -17.44 14.94 5.10
N ALA A 86 -17.43 15.01 3.77
CA ALA A 86 -16.22 15.33 3.01
C ALA A 86 -15.62 16.67 3.46
N GLY A 87 -14.29 16.74 3.55
CA GLY A 87 -13.56 17.88 4.08
C GLY A 87 -13.29 17.82 5.59
N THR A 88 -13.85 16.85 6.32
CA THR A 88 -13.56 16.67 7.75
C THR A 88 -12.16 16.10 7.96
N THR A 89 -11.43 16.64 8.92
CA THR A 89 -10.15 16.06 9.36
C THR A 89 -10.38 15.14 10.55
N LEU A 90 -9.80 13.95 10.52
CA LEU A 90 -9.87 12.96 11.60
C LEU A 90 -8.54 12.21 11.73
N LEU A 91 -8.37 11.47 12.82
CA LEU A 91 -7.23 10.59 13.02
C LEU A 91 -7.59 9.15 12.60
N ALA A 92 -6.79 8.55 11.72
CA ALA A 92 -6.97 7.16 11.29
C ALA A 92 -5.82 6.28 11.78
N GLN A 93 -6.15 5.24 12.53
CA GLN A 93 -5.22 4.18 12.89
C GLN A 93 -5.37 3.02 11.91
N VAL A 94 -4.43 2.94 10.96
CA VAL A 94 -4.40 1.93 9.88
C VAL A 94 -3.74 0.61 10.27
N ARG A 95 -3.21 0.52 11.49
CA ARG A 95 -2.61 -0.68 12.09
C ARG A 95 -2.67 -0.60 13.61
N TYR A 96 -3.02 -1.71 14.26
CA TYR A 96 -3.16 -1.78 15.73
C TYR A 96 -1.97 -1.22 16.53
N ARG A 97 -0.74 -1.37 16.02
CA ARG A 97 0.50 -0.88 16.68
C ARG A 97 1.07 0.40 16.06
N SER A 98 0.38 1.04 15.12
CA SER A 98 0.82 2.34 14.61
C SER A 98 0.10 3.46 15.37
N PRO A 99 0.73 4.63 15.55
CA PRO A 99 -0.01 5.80 15.97
C PRO A 99 -1.13 6.12 14.95
N PRO A 100 -2.23 6.75 15.38
CA PRO A 100 -3.19 7.35 14.47
C PRO A 100 -2.52 8.44 13.62
N HIS A 101 -2.92 8.56 12.35
CA HIS A 101 -2.39 9.56 11.43
C HIS A 101 -3.50 10.57 11.10
N PRO A 102 -3.20 11.88 11.10
CA PRO A 102 -4.10 12.89 10.56
C PRO A 102 -4.45 12.59 9.10
N CYS A 103 -5.74 12.63 8.79
CA CYS A 103 -6.26 12.43 7.45
C CYS A 103 -7.52 13.25 7.19
N LEU A 104 -7.69 13.62 5.93
CA LEU A 104 -8.87 14.28 5.40
C LEU A 104 -9.84 13.24 4.85
N VAL A 105 -11.10 13.34 5.21
CA VAL A 105 -12.20 12.62 4.58
C VAL A 105 -12.44 13.20 3.20
N VAL A 106 -12.17 12.43 2.15
CA VAL A 106 -12.42 12.82 0.77
C VAL A 106 -13.88 12.54 0.41
N ALA A 107 -14.38 11.38 0.82
CA ALA A 107 -15.75 10.96 0.64
C ALA A 107 -16.14 9.98 1.74
N SER A 108 -17.42 10.01 2.13
CA SER A 108 -17.99 9.08 3.09
C SER A 108 -19.39 8.72 2.63
N ASN A 109 -19.66 7.43 2.49
CA ASN A 109 -21.02 6.90 2.46
C ASN A 109 -21.19 6.06 3.72
N GLY A 110 -22.41 5.86 4.22
CA GLY A 110 -22.63 5.24 5.54
C GLY A 110 -21.96 3.87 5.77
N THR A 111 -21.38 3.23 4.76
CA THR A 111 -20.67 1.94 4.85
C THR A 111 -19.21 1.99 4.37
N SER A 112 -18.71 3.10 3.83
CA SER A 112 -17.33 3.26 3.37
C SER A 112 -16.82 4.70 3.48
N VAL A 113 -15.51 4.83 3.65
CA VAL A 113 -14.84 6.13 3.70
C VAL A 113 -13.56 6.14 2.88
N GLU A 114 -13.35 7.22 2.14
CA GLU A 114 -12.10 7.51 1.45
C GLU A 114 -11.32 8.55 2.24
N LEU A 115 -10.09 8.20 2.58
CA LEU A 115 -9.19 9.02 3.38
C LEU A 115 -7.96 9.42 2.58
N ARG A 116 -7.55 10.67 2.76
CA ARG A 116 -6.26 11.19 2.31
C ARG A 116 -5.41 11.53 3.53
N PHE A 117 -4.29 10.84 3.71
CA PHE A 117 -3.36 11.11 4.80
C PHE A 117 -2.64 12.43 4.56
N GLU A 118 -2.46 13.24 5.62
CA GLU A 118 -1.68 14.48 5.53
C GLU A 118 -0.20 14.20 5.29
N GLN A 119 0.32 13.14 5.91
CA GLN A 119 1.64 12.60 5.66
C GLN A 119 1.52 11.17 5.11
N PRO A 120 2.40 10.75 4.18
CA PRO A 120 2.37 9.39 3.66
C PRO A 120 2.40 8.33 4.77
N ALA A 121 1.38 7.48 4.79
CA ALA A 121 1.22 6.43 5.79
C ALA A 121 1.95 5.16 5.34
N ARG A 122 2.67 4.54 6.28
CA ARG A 122 3.48 3.34 6.01
C ARG A 122 2.67 2.06 6.18
N ALA A 123 2.97 1.06 5.35
CA ALA A 123 2.50 -0.32 5.52
C ALA A 123 0.96 -0.46 5.60
N VAL A 124 0.22 0.45 4.98
CA VAL A 124 -1.23 0.32 4.83
C VAL A 124 -1.51 -0.82 3.88
N THR A 125 -2.22 -1.84 4.35
CA THR A 125 -2.41 -3.09 3.60
C THR A 125 -3.90 -3.38 3.50
N PRO A 126 -4.44 -3.66 2.30
CA PRO A 126 -5.80 -4.15 2.16
C PRO A 126 -6.06 -5.38 3.04
N GLY A 127 -7.25 -5.47 3.62
CA GLY A 127 -7.66 -6.51 4.55
C GLY A 127 -7.37 -6.21 6.03
N GLN A 128 -6.51 -5.23 6.34
CA GLN A 128 -6.31 -4.76 7.72
C GLN A 128 -7.47 -3.87 8.18
N SER A 129 -7.72 -3.83 9.49
CA SER A 129 -8.69 -2.93 10.08
C SER A 129 -8.12 -1.52 10.24
N SER A 130 -8.97 -0.52 10.01
CA SER A 130 -8.71 0.89 10.32
C SER A 130 -9.71 1.38 11.36
N VAL A 131 -9.23 2.14 12.34
CA VAL A 131 -10.05 2.79 13.37
C VAL A 131 -9.98 4.30 13.19
N PHE A 132 -11.11 4.99 13.33
CA PHE A 132 -11.25 6.43 13.14
C PHE A 132 -11.50 7.11 14.47
N PHE A 133 -10.80 8.21 14.72
CA PHE A 133 -10.90 9.01 15.92
C PHE A 133 -11.16 10.48 15.59
N ASP A 134 -12.00 11.10 16.41
CA ASP A 134 -12.16 12.55 16.51
C ASP A 134 -11.58 12.98 17.86
N GLY A 135 -10.38 13.57 17.83
CA GLY A 135 -9.54 13.72 19.02
C GLY A 135 -9.26 12.37 19.68
N ASP A 136 -9.68 12.22 20.94
CA ASP A 136 -9.51 10.99 21.72
C ASP A 136 -10.70 10.02 21.61
N ARG A 137 -11.76 10.40 20.88
CA ARG A 137 -12.99 9.61 20.77
C ARG A 137 -12.97 8.72 19.53
N VAL A 138 -13.27 7.43 19.70
CA VAL A 138 -13.52 6.52 18.58
C VAL A 138 -14.87 6.84 17.94
N ILE A 139 -14.87 7.15 16.65
CA ILE A 139 -16.08 7.49 15.88
C ILE A 139 -16.49 6.39 14.90
N GLY A 140 -15.60 5.43 14.63
CA GLY A 140 -15.92 4.27 13.81
C GLY A 140 -14.70 3.42 13.46
N GLY A 141 -14.92 2.39 12.66
CA GLY A 141 -13.84 1.58 12.11
C GLY A 141 -14.34 0.63 11.04
N GLY A 142 -13.43 0.15 10.19
CA GLY A 142 -13.77 -0.72 9.08
C GLY A 142 -12.55 -1.47 8.56
N ARG A 143 -12.68 -2.09 7.39
CA ARG A 143 -11.61 -2.85 6.73
C ARG A 143 -11.07 -2.08 5.55
N ILE A 144 -9.75 -1.90 5.49
CA ILE A 144 -9.06 -1.26 4.36
C ILE A 144 -9.31 -2.13 3.13
N SER A 145 -10.02 -1.59 2.14
CA SER A 145 -10.32 -2.29 0.88
C SER A 145 -9.25 -2.03 -0.17
N ARG A 146 -8.71 -0.81 -0.21
CA ARG A 146 -7.70 -0.40 -1.18
C ARG A 146 -6.86 0.77 -0.64
N VAL A 147 -5.64 0.91 -1.15
CA VAL A 147 -4.77 2.08 -0.90
C VAL A 147 -4.75 3.00 -2.11
N THR A 148 -4.68 4.31 -1.88
CA THR A 148 -4.63 5.34 -2.92
C THR A 148 -3.34 6.15 -2.83
N GLY A 149 -2.83 6.57 -3.99
CA GLY A 149 -1.64 7.41 -4.08
C GLY A 149 -0.38 6.74 -3.51
N SER A 150 0.06 5.63 -4.11
CA SER A 150 1.42 5.14 -3.91
C SER A 150 2.39 6.28 -4.19
N GLY A 151 3.29 6.58 -3.25
CA GLY A 151 4.13 7.78 -3.29
C GLY A 151 5.22 7.71 -4.37
N TYR A 152 4.84 7.74 -5.64
CA TYR A 152 5.74 7.79 -6.79
C TYR A 152 5.06 8.30 -8.05
#